data_AF-A0A939HS81-F1
#
_entry.id   AF-A0A939HS81-F1
#
_cell.length_a   1.000
_cell.length_b   1.000
_cell.length_c   1.000
_cell.angle_alpha   90.00
_cell.angle_beta   90.00
_cell.angle_gamma   90.00
#
_symmetry.space_group_name_H-M   'P 1'
#
loop_
_entity.id
_entity.type
_entity.pdbx_description
1 polymer ?
#
loop_
_entity_poly.entity_id
_entity_poly.type
_entity_poly.pdbx_seq_one_letter_code
_entity_poly.pdbx_strand_id
1 'polypeptide(L)'
;MSDIYQRLWDGDLNKLSVSARKESGEWENENADILLDEQVQASGDRTLDLADRPLFYRVNEEKFGGPTYKSFMRLLDNYVVNTRGTEEMTEAEAREINEFLDAIVATEPMAIAFDYIGGRVYLW
;
A
#
# COMPACT_ATOMS: atom_id res chain seq x y z
N MET A 1 -20.24 9.97 15.39
CA MET A 1 -19.71 8.58 15.31
C MET A 1 -18.74 8.60 14.16
N SER A 2 -17.44 8.39 14.36
CA SER A 2 -16.52 8.35 13.21
C SER A 2 -16.80 7.08 12.42
N ASP A 3 -16.82 7.23 11.10
CA ASP A 3 -17.03 6.12 10.17
C ASP A 3 -15.92 5.07 10.36
N ILE A 4 -16.22 3.80 10.09
CA ILE A 4 -15.26 2.70 10.26
C ILE A 4 -13.97 2.96 9.46
N TYR A 5 -14.08 3.55 8.27
CA TYR A 5 -12.93 3.91 7.46
C TYR A 5 -12.03 4.95 8.15
N GLN A 6 -12.60 5.93 8.85
CA GLN A 6 -11.82 6.91 9.61
C GLN A 6 -11.07 6.25 10.77
N ARG A 7 -11.72 5.31 11.48
CA ARG A 7 -11.06 4.56 12.56
C ARG A 7 -9.88 3.73 12.04
N LEU A 8 -10.07 3.06 10.89
CA LEU A 8 -8.99 2.31 10.22
C LEU A 8 -7.84 3.23 9.80
N TRP A 9 -8.16 4.39 9.22
CA TRP A 9 -7.18 5.39 8.79
C TRP A 9 -6.37 5.96 9.97
N ASP A 10 -7.04 6.29 11.06
CA ASP A 10 -6.41 6.86 12.24
C ASP A 10 -5.52 5.83 12.95
N GLY A 11 -5.95 4.56 12.99
CA GLY A 11 -5.21 3.44 13.57
C GLY A 11 -4.04 2.94 12.72
N ASP A 12 -3.89 3.38 11.47
CA ASP A 12 -2.74 2.99 10.66
C ASP A 12 -1.47 3.73 11.11
N LEU A 13 -0.66 3.05 11.92
CA LEU A 13 0.64 3.52 12.40
C LEU A 13 1.77 3.26 11.40
N ASN A 14 1.55 2.40 10.40
CA ASN A 14 2.53 2.05 9.39
C ASN A 14 2.43 2.91 8.13
N LYS A 15 1.41 3.78 8.02
CA LYS A 15 1.21 4.67 6.87
C LYS A 15 2.43 5.54 6.57
N LEU A 16 2.66 5.76 5.29
CA LEU A 16 3.65 6.70 4.78
C LEU A 16 2.99 8.05 4.53
N SER A 17 3.64 9.12 5.01
CA SER A 17 3.23 10.47 4.65
C SER A 17 3.55 10.75 3.17
N VAL A 18 2.67 11.47 2.49
CA VAL A 18 2.81 11.78 1.05
C VAL A 18 2.78 13.29 0.86
N SER A 19 3.66 13.80 0.01
CA SER A 19 3.65 15.19 -0.46
C SER A 19 3.54 15.25 -1.97
N ALA A 20 2.60 16.05 -2.46
CA ALA A 20 2.52 16.42 -3.87
C ALA A 20 3.56 17.49 -4.23
N ARG A 21 3.86 17.59 -5.52
CA ARG A 21 4.64 18.69 -6.10
C ARG A 21 3.72 19.83 -6.51
N LYS A 22 4.03 21.06 -6.08
CA LYS A 22 3.29 22.26 -6.47
C LYS A 22 3.64 22.67 -7.90
N GLU A 23 2.78 23.50 -8.51
CA GLU A 23 3.06 24.15 -9.80
C GLU A 23 4.34 25.00 -9.79
N SER A 24 4.72 25.55 -8.62
CA SER A 24 5.99 26.29 -8.45
C SER A 24 7.23 25.41 -8.57
N GLY A 25 7.07 24.08 -8.53
CA GLY A 25 8.14 23.09 -8.54
C GLY A 25 8.63 22.68 -7.15
N GLU A 26 8.16 23.35 -6.09
CA GLU A 26 8.42 23.02 -4.68
C GLU A 26 7.52 21.90 -4.17
N TRP A 27 7.92 21.24 -3.08
CA TRP A 27 7.09 20.24 -2.40
C TRP A 27 6.20 20.89 -1.34
N GLU A 28 5.00 20.35 -1.12
CA GLU A 28 4.16 20.76 0.02
C GLU A 28 4.83 20.44 1.37
N ASN A 29 5.46 19.28 1.46
CA ASN A 29 6.27 18.85 2.59
C ASN A 29 7.47 18.02 2.09
N GLU A 30 8.65 18.64 2.03
CA GLU A 30 9.89 17.99 1.59
C GLU A 30 10.30 16.79 2.45
N ASN A 31 9.84 16.75 3.71
CA ASN A 31 10.16 15.72 4.69
C ASN A 31 9.16 14.55 4.69
N ALA A 32 8.17 14.54 3.78
CA ALA A 32 7.23 13.42 3.68
C ALA A 32 7.97 12.11 3.32
N ASP A 33 7.39 10.95 3.66
CA ASP A 33 7.99 9.66 3.33
C ASP A 33 7.98 9.41 1.82
N ILE A 34 6.95 9.88 1.12
CA ILE A 34 6.81 9.82 -0.34
C ILE A 34 6.71 11.24 -0.90
N LEU A 35 7.53 11.53 -1.92
CA LEU A 35 7.40 12.71 -2.77
C LEU A 35 6.83 12.27 -4.12
N LEU A 36 5.65 12.77 -4.46
CA LEU A 36 4.88 12.38 -5.63
C LEU A 36 4.90 13.51 -6.68
N ASP A 37 5.54 13.28 -7.83
CA ASP A 37 5.51 14.19 -8.98
C ASP A 37 4.38 13.76 -9.92
N GLU A 38 3.17 14.25 -9.66
CA GLU A 38 1.98 13.97 -10.46
C GLU A 38 2.05 14.59 -11.87
N GLN A 39 2.95 15.57 -12.06
CA GLN A 39 3.19 16.25 -13.33
C GLN A 39 1.94 16.93 -13.88
N VAL A 40 1.49 16.54 -15.08
CA VAL A 40 0.32 17.12 -15.74
C VAL A 40 -0.80 16.11 -15.80
N GLN A 41 -2.04 16.63 -15.82
CA GLN A 41 -3.21 15.80 -16.02
C GLN A 41 -3.07 14.97 -17.31
N ALA A 42 -3.27 13.66 -17.19
CA ALA A 42 -3.23 12.76 -18.33
C ALA A 42 -4.30 13.18 -19.36
N SER A 43 -3.89 13.28 -20.63
CA SER A 43 -4.77 13.66 -21.75
C SER A 43 -5.83 12.61 -22.08
N GLY A 44 -5.62 11.37 -21.62
CA GLY A 44 -6.41 10.19 -22.00
C GLY A 44 -6.01 9.58 -23.34
N ASP A 45 -5.11 10.23 -24.08
CA ASP A 45 -4.54 9.72 -25.34
C ASP A 45 -3.32 8.84 -25.04
N ARG A 46 -3.39 7.56 -25.45
CA ARG A 46 -2.31 6.57 -25.23
C ARG A 46 -1.05 6.85 -26.04
N THR A 47 -1.12 7.74 -27.02
CA THR A 47 0.00 8.10 -27.91
C THR A 47 0.77 9.32 -27.42
N LEU A 48 0.23 10.06 -26.44
CA LEU A 48 0.81 11.28 -25.93
C LEU A 48 1.13 11.14 -24.44
N ASP A 49 2.42 10.96 -24.15
CA ASP A 49 2.94 11.08 -22.79
C ASP A 49 3.43 12.52 -22.57
N LEU A 50 2.88 13.18 -21.55
CA LEU A 50 3.32 14.50 -21.09
C LEU A 50 3.92 14.43 -19.68
N ALA A 51 4.00 13.23 -19.11
CA ALA A 51 4.49 12.92 -17.79
C ALA A 51 5.87 12.23 -17.92
N ASP A 52 6.82 12.94 -18.53
CA ASP A 52 8.15 12.42 -18.90
C ASP A 52 9.03 12.00 -17.70
N ARG A 53 8.62 12.26 -16.45
CA ARG A 53 9.33 11.89 -15.22
C ARG A 53 8.62 10.76 -14.47
N PRO A 54 9.32 10.03 -13.58
CA PRO A 54 8.66 9.06 -12.71
C PRO A 54 7.66 9.71 -11.76
N LEU A 55 6.55 9.03 -11.49
CA LEU A 55 5.55 9.46 -10.51
C LEU A 55 6.13 9.55 -9.09
N PHE A 56 6.89 8.52 -8.69
CA PHE A 56 7.61 8.53 -7.41
C PHE A 56 8.94 9.25 -7.59
N TYR A 57 9.00 10.50 -7.15
CA TYR A 57 10.27 11.25 -7.14
C TYR A 57 11.19 10.71 -6.04
N ARG A 58 10.64 10.42 -4.87
CA ARG A 58 11.35 9.81 -3.74
C ARG A 58 10.41 8.95 -2.91
N VAL A 59 10.92 7.83 -2.42
CA VAL A 59 10.30 7.02 -1.38
C VAL A 59 11.31 6.79 -0.27
N ASN A 60 10.89 6.92 0.99
CA ASN A 60 11.70 6.61 2.16
C ASN A 60 11.76 5.09 2.37
N GLU A 61 12.70 4.44 1.67
CA GLU A 61 12.83 2.98 1.70
C GLU A 61 13.20 2.42 3.09
N GLU A 62 13.73 3.23 4.01
CA GLU A 62 14.02 2.78 5.38
C GLU A 62 12.75 2.31 6.10
N LYS A 63 11.58 2.89 5.75
CA LYS A 63 10.28 2.50 6.30
C LYS A 63 9.82 1.11 5.85
N PHE A 64 10.42 0.57 4.78
CA PHE A 64 10.12 -0.76 4.26
C PHE A 64 10.73 -1.89 5.08
N GLY A 65 11.62 -1.57 6.04
CA GLY A 65 12.19 -2.56 6.96
C GLY A 65 11.17 -3.18 7.93
N GLY A 66 9.98 -2.58 8.08
CA GLY A 66 8.91 -3.09 8.93
C GLY A 66 8.35 -4.44 8.48
N PRO A 67 7.79 -5.25 9.41
CA PRO A 67 7.34 -6.61 9.10
C PRO A 67 6.22 -6.65 8.07
N THR A 68 5.34 -5.65 8.02
CA THR A 68 4.21 -5.58 7.08
C THR A 68 4.69 -5.34 5.65
N TYR A 69 5.45 -4.27 5.42
CA TYR A 69 6.01 -3.95 4.10
C TYR A 69 6.95 -5.04 3.58
N LYS A 70 7.82 -5.56 4.44
CA LYS A 70 8.79 -6.59 4.05
C LYS A 70 8.12 -7.90 3.62
N SER A 71 7.14 -8.39 4.39
CA SER A 71 6.42 -9.61 4.02
C SER A 71 5.53 -9.39 2.80
N PHE A 72 4.91 -8.21 2.66
CA PHE A 72 4.14 -7.85 1.47
C PHE A 72 4.99 -7.82 0.20
N MET A 73 6.17 -7.20 0.23
CA MET A 73 7.07 -7.16 -0.94
C MET A 73 7.51 -8.55 -1.40
N ARG A 74 7.77 -9.48 -0.46
CA ARG A 74 8.09 -10.88 -0.82
C ARG A 74 6.94 -11.53 -1.59
N LEU A 75 5.69 -11.24 -1.23
CA LEU A 75 4.54 -11.75 -2.00
C LEU A 75 4.49 -11.16 -3.42
N LEU A 76 4.87 -9.89 -3.60
CA LEU A 76 4.88 -9.25 -4.91
C LEU A 76 5.94 -9.87 -5.84
N ASP A 77 7.09 -10.28 -5.30
CA ASP A 77 8.17 -10.91 -6.07
C ASP A 77 7.77 -12.27 -6.66
N ASN A 78 6.77 -12.95 -6.08
CA ASN A 78 6.25 -14.21 -6.59
C ASN A 78 5.31 -14.02 -7.80
N TYR A 79 4.79 -12.81 -8.03
CA TYR A 79 3.75 -12.61 -9.03
C TYR A 79 4.33 -12.65 -10.46
N VAL A 80 4.14 -13.77 -11.14
CA VAL A 80 4.50 -13.94 -12.55
C VAL A 80 3.23 -13.82 -13.41
N VAL A 81 3.21 -12.86 -14.35
CA VAL A 81 2.13 -12.74 -15.34
C VAL A 81 2.29 -13.85 -16.39
N ASN A 82 1.87 -15.07 -16.06
CA ASN A 82 1.85 -16.20 -16.98
C ASN A 82 0.43 -16.79 -17.08
N THR A 83 -0.33 -16.33 -18.07
CA THR A 83 -1.72 -16.77 -18.31
C THR A 83 -1.84 -18.11 -19.03
N ARG A 84 -0.72 -18.78 -19.34
CA ARG A 84 -0.68 -20.03 -20.12
C ARG A 84 -0.35 -21.28 -19.30
N GLY A 85 -0.06 -21.14 -18.00
CA GLY A 85 0.19 -22.25 -17.08
C GLY A 85 -0.89 -22.36 -16.01
N THR A 86 -1.01 -23.54 -15.40
CA THR A 86 -1.74 -23.70 -14.15
C THR A 86 -0.96 -23.00 -13.04
N GLU A 87 -1.64 -22.23 -12.19
CA GLU A 87 -1.02 -21.67 -10.98
C GLU A 87 -0.66 -22.82 -10.04
N GLU A 88 0.62 -22.95 -9.71
CA GLU A 88 1.11 -23.88 -8.68
C GLU A 88 1.59 -23.07 -7.49
N MET A 89 1.16 -23.46 -6.28
CA MET A 89 1.63 -22.84 -5.04
C MET A 89 2.69 -23.74 -4.40
N THR A 90 3.89 -23.21 -4.28
CA THR A 90 5.00 -23.83 -3.58
C THR A 90 4.83 -23.73 -2.05
N GLU A 91 5.50 -24.61 -1.31
CA GLU A 91 5.55 -24.52 0.16
C GLU A 91 6.20 -23.23 0.66
N ALA A 92 7.08 -22.62 -0.16
CA ALA A 92 7.71 -21.34 0.16
C ALA A 92 6.68 -20.20 0.07
N GLU A 93 5.92 -20.12 -1.02
CA GLU A 93 4.86 -19.12 -1.19
C GLU A 93 3.78 -19.24 -0.11
N ALA A 94 3.38 -20.48 0.23
CA ALA A 94 2.44 -20.71 1.32
C ALA A 94 2.96 -20.17 2.67
N ARG A 95 4.26 -20.28 2.93
CA ARG A 95 4.89 -19.72 4.13
C ARG A 95 4.91 -18.20 4.11
N GLU A 96 5.23 -17.60 2.96
CA GLU A 96 5.23 -16.15 2.80
C GLU A 96 3.84 -15.54 2.99
N ILE A 97 2.79 -16.23 2.52
CA ILE A 97 1.40 -15.84 2.78
C ILE A 97 1.13 -15.83 4.29
N ASN A 98 1.51 -16.89 5.01
CA ASN A 98 1.31 -16.96 6.45
C ASN A 98 2.11 -15.87 7.19
N GLU A 99 3.37 -15.64 6.80
CA GLU A 99 4.20 -14.58 7.38
C GLU A 99 3.60 -13.19 7.18
N PHE A 100 3.01 -12.91 6.01
CA PHE A 100 2.30 -11.67 5.76
C PHE A 100 1.02 -11.56 6.58
N LEU A 101 0.21 -12.63 6.65
CA LEU A 101 -1.00 -12.67 7.46
C LEU A 101 -0.67 -12.39 8.93
N ASP A 102 0.31 -13.09 9.51
CA ASP A 102 0.77 -12.89 10.88
C ASP A 102 1.22 -11.43 11.12
N ALA A 103 1.90 -10.82 10.15
CA ALA A 103 2.34 -9.43 10.25
C ALA A 103 1.17 -8.44 10.26
N ILE A 104 0.17 -8.62 9.39
CA ILE A 104 -0.96 -7.66 9.29
C ILE A 104 -2.00 -7.85 10.39
N VAL A 105 -2.26 -9.08 10.87
CA VAL A 105 -3.25 -9.32 11.93
C VAL A 105 -2.81 -8.75 13.28
N ALA A 106 -1.52 -8.53 13.47
CA ALA A 106 -0.96 -7.86 14.64
C ALA A 106 -1.13 -6.33 14.63
N THR A 107 -1.63 -5.74 13.54
CA THR A 107 -1.78 -4.28 13.40
C THR A 107 -3.11 -3.77 13.98
N GLU A 108 -3.10 -2.51 14.43
CA GLU A 108 -4.31 -1.84 14.95
C GLU A 108 -5.45 -1.74 13.93
N PRO A 109 -5.23 -1.41 12.64
CA PRO A 109 -6.29 -1.43 11.64
C PRO A 109 -6.96 -2.82 11.54
N MET A 110 -6.18 -3.90 11.65
CA MET A 110 -6.77 -5.24 11.60
C MET A 110 -7.53 -5.62 12.85
N ALA A 111 -7.07 -5.21 14.04
CA ALA A 111 -7.85 -5.36 15.26
C ALA A 111 -9.21 -4.62 15.17
N ILE A 112 -9.21 -3.38 14.66
CA ILE A 112 -10.44 -2.59 14.44
C ILE A 112 -11.37 -3.28 13.44
N ALA A 113 -10.84 -3.80 12.33
CA ALA A 113 -11.64 -4.50 11.33
C ALA A 113 -12.25 -5.79 11.87
N PHE A 114 -11.47 -6.61 12.61
CA PHE A 114 -11.96 -7.83 13.23
C PHE A 114 -13.06 -7.55 14.25
N ASP A 115 -12.92 -6.52 15.09
CA ASP A 115 -13.96 -6.10 16.03
C ASP A 115 -15.23 -5.65 15.29
N TYR A 116 -15.08 -4.86 14.22
CA TYR A 116 -16.22 -4.38 13.43
C TYR A 116 -16.98 -5.51 12.72
N ILE A 117 -16.28 -6.50 12.18
CA ILE A 117 -16.88 -7.66 11.52
C ILE A 117 -17.44 -8.65 12.56
N GLY A 118 -16.67 -8.98 13.60
CA GLY A 118 -17.07 -9.91 14.65
C GLY A 118 -18.25 -9.39 15.49
N GLY A 119 -18.28 -8.10 15.78
CA GLY A 119 -19.40 -7.42 16.42
C GLY A 119 -20.71 -7.46 15.62
N ARG A 120 -20.66 -7.78 14.32
CA ARG A 120 -21.83 -7.99 13.45
C ARG A 120 -22.32 -9.45 13.42
N VAL A 121 -21.55 -10.40 13.93
CA VAL A 121 -21.92 -11.83 13.92
C VAL A 121 -22.83 -12.20 15.10
N TYR A 122 -22.88 -11.39 16.17
CA TYR A 122 -23.69 -11.67 17.37
C TYR A 122 -25.09 -11.01 17.41
N LEU A 123 -25.64 -10.58 16.27
CA LEU A 123 -26.95 -9.89 16.19
C LEU A 123 -28.02 -10.65 15.39
N TRP A 124 -27.95 -11.99 15.34
CA TRP A 124 -28.98 -12.84 14.71
C TRP A 124 -29.71 -13.67 15.77
#